data_AF-A0A6V8PNA4-F1
#
_entry.id   AF-A0A6V8PNA4-F1
#
_cell.length_a   1.000
_cell.length_b   1.000
_cell.length_c   1.000
_cell.angle_alpha   90.00
_cell.angle_beta   90.00
_cell.angle_gamma   90.00
#
_symmetry.space_group_name_H-M   'P 1'
#
loop_
_entity.id
_entity.type
_entity.pdbx_description
1 polymer ?
#
loop_
_entity_poly.entity_id
_entity_poly.type
_entity_poly.pdbx_seq_one_letter_code
_entity_poly.pdbx_strand_id
1 'polypeptide(L)' 'GPYQHFSMAVFRAVENRKPVIRAANTGVSGFIDSRGKVLGATSLFQRTAMTMDVATDARRKN' A
#
# COMPACT_ATOMS: atom_id res chain seq x y z
N GLY A 1 7.52 -11.23 -9.69
CA GLY A 1 7.35 -10.11 -10.63
C GLY A 1 6.64 -8.95 -9.96
N PRO A 2 6.60 -7.75 -10.56
CA PRO A 2 6.16 -6.51 -9.91
C PRO A 2 4.76 -6.59 -9.28
N TYR A 3 3.83 -7.31 -9.91
CA TYR A 3 2.50 -7.58 -9.37
C TYR A 3 2.53 -8.54 -8.18
N GLN A 4 3.30 -9.63 -8.25
CA GLN A 4 3.45 -10.54 -7.10
C GLN A 4 4.07 -9.83 -5.88
N HIS A 5 5.09 -8.98 -6.09
CA HIS A 5 5.64 -8.16 -5.00
C HIS A 5 4.61 -7.19 -4.41
N PHE A 6 3.72 -6.63 -5.24
CA PHE A 6 2.63 -5.78 -4.76
C PHE A 6 1.61 -6.59 -3.94
N SER A 7 1.22 -7.77 -4.42
CA SER A 7 0.33 -8.68 -3.68
C SER A 7 0.93 -9.07 -2.32
N MET A 8 2.24 -9.29 -2.24
CA MET A 8 2.92 -9.54 -0.95
C MET A 8 2.79 -8.36 0.01
N ALA A 9 2.87 -7.12 -0.48
CA ALA A 9 2.67 -5.93 0.36
C ALA A 9 1.25 -5.86 0.93
N VAL A 10 0.23 -6.32 0.17
CA VAL A 10 -1.15 -6.43 0.65
C VAL A 10 -1.25 -7.40 1.83
N PHE A 11 -0.65 -8.59 1.72
CA PHE A 11 -0.63 -9.54 2.83
C PHE A 11 0.07 -8.98 4.08
N ARG A 12 1.17 -8.25 3.92
CA ARG A 12 1.88 -7.60 5.04
C ARG A 12 1.02 -6.56 5.76
N ALA A 13 0.19 -5.81 5.02
CA ALA A 13 -0.71 -4.83 5.62
C ALA A 13 -1.73 -5.49 6.55
N VAL A 14 -2.33 -6.60 6.08
CA VAL A 14 -3.29 -7.41 6.85
C VAL A 14 -2.64 -8.04 8.08
N GLU A 15 -1.50 -8.70 7.90
CA GLU A 15 -0.82 -9.41 8.99
C GLU A 15 -0.44 -8.49 10.16
N ASN A 16 0.08 -7.30 9.84
CA ASN A 16 0.52 -6.36 10.85
C ASN A 16 -0.60 -5.46 11.37
N ARG A 17 -1.79 -5.50 10.75
CA ARG A 17 -2.88 -4.55 10.99
C ARG A 17 -2.34 -3.12 10.95
N LYS A 18 -1.66 -2.81 9.84
CA LYS A 18 -1.07 -1.49 9.56
C LYS A 18 -1.29 -1.13 8.09
N PRO A 19 -1.63 0.13 7.78
CA PRO A 19 -1.59 0.58 6.40
C PRO A 19 -0.16 0.48 5.87
N VAL A 20 -0.04 0.16 4.59
CA VAL A 20 1.24 0.10 3.87
C VAL A 20 1.21 1.11 2.73
N ILE A 21 2.18 2.02 2.73
CA ILE A 21 2.43 2.95 1.63
C ILE A 21 3.66 2.45 0.90
N ARG A 22 3.48 1.99 -0.33
CA ARG A 22 4.56 1.48 -1.17
C ARG A 22 4.94 2.51 -2.22
N ALA A 23 6.21 2.91 -2.21
CA ALA A 23 6.83 3.67 -3.29
C ALA A 23 7.83 2.78 -4.03
N ALA A 24 7.64 2.61 -5.33
CA ALA A 24 8.52 1.83 -6.21
C ALA A 24 8.89 2.67 -7.43
N ASN A 25 10.16 2.61 -7.86
CA ASN A 25 10.65 3.44 -8.98
C ASN A 25 9.96 3.11 -10.31
N THR A 26 9.92 1.85 -10.72
CA THR A 26 9.26 1.39 -11.96
C THR A 26 8.17 0.34 -11.71
N GLY A 27 8.09 -0.15 -10.47
CA GLY A 27 7.07 -1.10 -10.02
C GLY A 27 5.76 -0.41 -9.63
N VAL A 28 4.78 -1.20 -9.18
CA VAL A 28 3.50 -0.69 -8.69
C VAL A 28 3.70 0.06 -7.37
N SER A 29 3.56 1.38 -7.38
CA SER A 29 3.39 2.15 -6.14
C SER A 29 1.92 2.11 -5.71
N GLY A 30 1.62 2.24 -4.43
CA GLY A 30 0.23 2.17 -3.96
C GLY A 30 0.01 2.38 -2.48
N PHE A 31 -1.24 2.66 -2.14
CA PHE A 31 -1.74 2.79 -0.76
C PHE A 31 -2.61 1.59 -0.43
N ILE A 32 -2.32 0.95 0.69
CA ILE A 32 -3.02 -0.25 1.17
C ILE A 32 -3.47 0.02 2.60
N ASP A 33 -4.75 -0.15 2.91
CA ASP A 33 -5.24 -0.03 4.29
C ASP A 33 -4.86 -1.26 5.14
N SER A 34 -5.07 -1.19 6.45
CA SER A 34 -4.75 -2.27 7.39
C SER A 34 -5.58 -3.54 7.21
N ARG A 35 -6.64 -3.50 6.39
CA ARG A 35 -7.47 -4.64 6.02
C ARG A 35 -7.06 -5.24 4.67
N GLY A 36 -6.00 -4.72 4.06
CA GLY A 36 -5.49 -5.17 2.77
C GLY A 36 -6.24 -4.59 1.57
N LYS A 37 -7.13 -3.61 1.76
CA LYS A 37 -7.79 -2.94 0.64
C LYS A 37 -6.80 -2.01 -0.05
N VAL A 38 -6.64 -2.19 -1.36
CA VAL A 38 -5.87 -1.25 -2.20
C VAL A 38 -6.72 -0.01 -2.41
N LEU A 39 -6.27 1.12 -1.87
CA LEU A 39 -6.95 2.41 -2.00
C LEU A 39 -6.57 3.15 -3.29
N GLY A 40 -5.39 2.86 -3.82
CA GLY A 40 -4.90 3.38 -5.09
C GLY A 40 -3.57 2.74 -5.47
N ALA A 41 -3.30 2.62 -6.78
CA ALA A 41 -2.07 2.03 -7.30
C ALA A 41 -1.68 2.63 -8.66
N THR A 42 -0.38 2.65 -8.96
CA THR A 42 0.14 3.12 -10.25
C THR A 42 0.28 1.98 -11.25
N SER A 43 0.30 2.30 -12.54
CA SER A 43 0.78 1.38 -13.57
C SER A 43 2.32 1.22 -13.50
N LEU A 44 2.84 0.17 -14.14
CA LEU A 44 4.29 -0.03 -14.28
C LEU A 44 4.91 1.01 -15.20
N PHE A 45 6.17 1.37 -14.94
CA PHE A 45 6.98 2.28 -15.78
C PHE A 45 6.35 3.66 -16.04
N GLN A 46 5.40 4.08 -15.20
CA GLN A 46 4.74 5.36 -15.33
C GLN A 46 5.41 6.40 -14.43
N ARG A 47 5.84 7.52 -15.01
CA ARG A 47 6.26 8.69 -14.23
C ARG A 47 5.01 9.38 -13.67
N THR A 48 4.76 9.22 -12.38
CA THR A 48 3.58 9.79 -11.70
C THR A 48 3.86 10.07 -10.23
N ALA A 49 2.99 10.84 -9.60
CA ALA A 49 2.96 11.07 -8.15
C ALA A 49 1.52 10.84 -7.65
N MET A 50 1.39 10.30 -6.44
CA MET A 50 0.09 10.13 -5.78
C MET A 50 0.16 10.70 -4.37
N THR A 51 -0.91 11.37 -3.96
CA THR A 51 -1.08 11.90 -2.61
C THR A 51 -2.42 11.42 -2.08
N MET A 52 -2.45 10.95 -0.84
CA MET A 52 -3.66 10.45 -0.19
C MET A 52 -3.53 10.61 1.32
N ASP A 53 -4.61 11.04 1.96
CA ASP A 53 -4.74 10.96 3.42
C ASP A 53 -5.05 9.51 3.81
N VAL A 54 -4.11 8.89 4.53
CA VAL A 54 -4.26 7.52 5.00
C VAL A 54 -4.52 7.53 6.49
N ALA A 55 -5.66 6.99 6.90
CA ALA A 55 -5.94 6.77 8.30
C ALA A 55 -4.92 5.79 8.89
N THR A 56 -4.15 6.24 9.87
CA THR A 56 -3.38 5.31 10.70
C THR A 56 -4.35 4.52 11.56
N ASP A 57 -4.13 3.22 11.75
CA ASP A 57 -4.91 2.48 12.74
C ASP A 57 -4.81 3.23 14.06
N ALA A 58 -5.97 3.64 14.59
CA ALA A 58 -6.06 4.15 15.94
C ALA A 58 -5.36 3.09 16.81
N ARG A 59 -4.22 3.45 17.43
CA ARG A 59 -3.70 2.64 18.53
C ARG A 59 -4.91 2.35 19.39
N ARG A 60 -5.20 1.07 19.63
CA ARG A 60 -6.14 0.68 20.68
C ARG A 60 -5.61 1.38 21.93
N LYS A 61 -6.17 2.54 22.28
CA LYS A 61 -5.97 3.19 23.57
C LYS A 61 -6.71 2.27 24.54
N ASN A 62 -6.02 1.21 24.96
CA ASN A 62 -6.29 0.59 26.23
C ASN A 62 -5.63 1.47 27.29
#